data_AF-A0A4U7E5I5-F1
#
_entry.id   AF-A0A4U7E5I5-F1
#
_cell.length_a   1.000
_cell.length_b   1.000
_cell.length_c   1.000
_cell.angle_alpha   90.00
_cell.angle_beta   90.00
_cell.angle_gamma   90.00
#
_symmetry.space_group_name_H-M   'P 1'
#
loop_
_entity.id
_entity.type
_entity.pdbx_description
1 polymer ?
#
loop_
_entity_poly.entity_id
_entity_poly.type
_entity_poly.pdbx_seq_one_letter_code
_entity_poly.pdbx_strand_id
1 'polypeptide(L)'
;MPGPLGDATRRDLTDAAVERLAAAGFEVDRPETGAEPPAVATRGDDRLAVEPLAADDATPIVIASRLGHALDRGRRALFVARDADTAAAVRDLLADPPLLAERTDGRRTFHLGPDRVPVSGGGYACVRADGLGHPTFGWRETDTPLGPVTARSDVDAAAVDDEGRPVVPRLLCEVDGEAVAVLAGVDSLQTPPDEAFPFAYRRDPDDKRFRVRRGGDGTVVETVSGFAALREAGYVPIPMPLVPEHALGRPIDDETLTAAWDLLVIGEGESVDDGSVDDGAIGDTALDAERDRDR
;
A
#
# COMPACT_ATOMS: atom_id res chain seq x y z
N MET A 1 -16.74 -6.13 2.39
CA MET A 1 -17.93 -5.97 1.53
C MET A 1 -18.26 -4.49 1.53
N PRO A 2 -18.04 -3.78 0.43
CA PRO A 2 -18.51 -2.41 0.33
C PRO A 2 -20.03 -2.39 0.54
N GLY A 3 -20.55 -1.34 1.19
CA GLY A 3 -21.99 -1.17 1.36
C GLY A 3 -22.67 -0.89 0.01
N PRO A 4 -23.98 -1.17 -0.11
CA PRO A 4 -24.74 -0.97 -1.36
C PRO A 4 -24.68 0.46 -1.91
N LEU A 5 -24.46 1.45 -1.04
CA LEU A 5 -24.25 2.85 -1.44
C LEU A 5 -22.92 3.03 -2.17
N GLY A 6 -21.84 2.40 -1.69
CA GLY A 6 -20.54 2.44 -2.37
C GLY A 6 -20.57 1.80 -3.76
N ASP A 7 -21.33 0.72 -3.93
CA ASP A 7 -21.47 0.05 -5.23
C ASP A 7 -22.30 0.84 -6.24
N ALA A 8 -23.27 1.64 -5.78
CA ALA A 8 -23.96 2.59 -6.64
C ALA A 8 -23.02 3.74 -7.06
N THR A 9 -22.34 4.36 -6.08
CA THR A 9 -21.39 5.45 -6.35
C THR A 9 -20.30 5.03 -7.34
N ARG A 10 -19.72 3.84 -7.18
CA ARG A 10 -18.67 3.36 -8.10
C ARG A 10 -19.17 3.15 -9.52
N ARG A 11 -20.41 2.66 -9.69
CA ARG A 11 -21.02 2.49 -11.01
C ARG A 11 -21.23 3.84 -11.69
N ASP A 12 -21.83 4.80 -10.99
CA ASP A 12 -22.04 6.16 -11.51
C ASP A 12 -20.71 6.82 -11.95
N LEU A 13 -19.67 6.69 -11.12
CA LEU A 13 -18.34 7.23 -11.43
C LEU A 13 -17.71 6.52 -12.65
N THR A 14 -17.91 5.21 -12.77
CA THR A 14 -17.45 4.46 -13.95
C THR A 14 -18.15 4.97 -15.21
N ASP A 15 -19.47 5.13 -15.17
CA ASP A 15 -20.26 5.57 -16.32
C ASP A 15 -19.83 6.97 -16.78
N ALA A 16 -19.69 7.92 -15.85
CA ALA A 16 -19.22 9.27 -16.16
C ALA A 16 -17.78 9.28 -16.73
N ALA A 17 -16.87 8.47 -16.18
CA ALA A 17 -15.51 8.36 -16.71
C ALA A 17 -15.50 7.75 -18.13
N VAL A 18 -16.31 6.72 -18.38
CA VAL A 18 -16.45 6.10 -19.70
C VAL A 18 -16.93 7.12 -20.73
N GLU A 19 -17.94 7.93 -20.40
CA GLU A 19 -18.44 8.98 -21.29
C GLU A 19 -17.35 10.00 -21.64
N ARG A 20 -16.61 10.49 -20.64
CA ARG A 20 -15.53 11.46 -20.85
C ARG A 20 -14.36 10.88 -21.66
N LEU A 21 -13.99 9.63 -21.39
CA LEU A 21 -12.94 8.92 -22.11
C LEU A 21 -13.33 8.67 -23.58
N ALA A 22 -14.57 8.25 -23.82
CA ALA A 22 -15.09 8.07 -25.18
C ALA A 22 -15.11 9.40 -25.96
N ALA A 23 -15.51 10.50 -25.31
CA ALA A 23 -15.45 11.84 -25.92
C ALA A 23 -14.01 12.27 -26.24
N ALA A 24 -13.03 11.85 -25.44
CA ALA A 24 -11.60 12.06 -25.66
C ALA A 24 -10.97 11.08 -26.69
N GLY A 25 -11.79 10.24 -27.34
CA GLY A 25 -11.37 9.33 -28.41
C GLY A 25 -10.78 8.00 -27.93
N PHE A 26 -11.00 7.62 -26.67
CA PHE A 26 -10.67 6.27 -26.19
C PHE A 26 -11.74 5.26 -26.60
N GLU A 27 -11.31 4.06 -26.98
CA GLU A 27 -12.15 2.88 -27.00
C GLU A 27 -12.24 2.31 -25.58
N VAL A 28 -13.44 2.03 -25.09
CA VAL A 28 -13.67 1.64 -23.69
C VAL A 28 -14.36 0.28 -23.61
N ASP A 29 -13.67 -0.68 -23.00
CA ASP A 29 -14.18 -2.01 -22.69
C ASP A 29 -14.70 -2.07 -21.26
N ARG A 30 -15.78 -2.83 -21.04
CA ARG A 30 -16.34 -3.12 -19.71
C ARG A 30 -16.24 -4.61 -19.41
N PRO A 31 -15.14 -5.05 -18.77
CA PRO A 31 -14.98 -6.45 -18.41
C PRO A 31 -16.10 -6.93 -17.48
N GLU A 32 -16.64 -8.12 -17.74
CA GLU A 32 -17.69 -8.71 -16.88
C GLU A 32 -17.11 -9.45 -15.65
N THR A 33 -15.78 -9.51 -15.53
CA THR A 33 -15.09 -10.24 -14.48
C THR A 33 -14.72 -9.32 -13.32
N GLY A 34 -14.83 -9.80 -12.08
CA GLY A 34 -14.32 -9.08 -10.90
C GLY A 34 -12.79 -9.07 -10.76
N ALA A 35 -12.05 -9.62 -11.74
CA ALA A 35 -10.59 -9.65 -11.75
C ALA A 35 -9.98 -8.48 -12.54
N GLU A 36 -10.82 -7.63 -13.14
CA GLU A 36 -10.46 -6.45 -13.92
C GLU A 36 -11.15 -5.21 -13.32
N PRO A 37 -10.64 -4.00 -13.59
CA PRO A 37 -11.38 -2.78 -13.27
C PRO A 37 -12.72 -2.74 -14.02
N PRO A 38 -13.70 -1.96 -13.51
CA PRO A 38 -15.03 -1.88 -14.12
C PRO A 38 -15.04 -1.32 -15.55
N ALA A 39 -13.99 -0.60 -15.94
CA ALA A 39 -13.72 -0.26 -17.33
C ALA A 39 -12.22 -0.20 -17.63
N VAL A 40 -11.87 -0.48 -18.88
CA VAL A 40 -10.52 -0.33 -19.43
C VAL A 40 -10.62 0.54 -20.68
N ALA A 41 -9.83 1.60 -20.75
CA ALA A 41 -9.84 2.52 -21.88
C ALA A 41 -8.52 2.45 -22.65
N THR A 42 -8.60 2.49 -23.98
CA THR A 42 -7.45 2.36 -24.87
C THR A 42 -7.45 3.42 -25.98
N ARG A 43 -6.28 3.99 -26.29
CA ARG A 43 -6.09 4.94 -27.39
C ARG A 43 -4.65 4.86 -27.89
N GLY A 44 -4.42 4.33 -29.09
CA GLY A 44 -3.05 4.10 -29.58
C GLY A 44 -2.31 3.11 -28.66
N ASP A 45 -1.28 3.57 -27.96
CA ASP A 45 -0.53 2.80 -26.93
C ASP A 45 -0.98 3.12 -25.50
N ASP A 46 -1.80 4.16 -25.28
CA ASP A 46 -2.36 4.46 -23.96
C ASP A 46 -3.33 3.38 -23.52
N ARG A 47 -3.14 2.86 -22.30
CA ARG A 47 -4.04 1.90 -21.65
C ARG A 47 -4.34 2.37 -20.23
N LEU A 48 -5.61 2.62 -19.93
CA LEU A 48 -6.07 3.10 -18.62
C LEU A 48 -6.98 2.07 -17.96
N ALA A 49 -6.70 1.75 -16.70
CA ALA A 49 -7.63 1.06 -15.81
C ALA A 49 -8.50 2.11 -15.10
N VAL A 50 -9.82 2.08 -15.29
CA VAL A 50 -10.74 3.04 -14.67
C VAL A 50 -11.07 2.57 -13.26
N GLU A 51 -10.63 3.32 -12.27
CA GLU A 51 -10.65 2.95 -10.85
C GLU A 51 -11.54 3.90 -10.04
N PRO A 52 -12.87 3.67 -9.98
CA PRO A 52 -13.78 4.55 -9.25
C PRO A 52 -13.61 4.43 -7.74
N LEU A 53 -13.57 5.57 -7.06
CA LEU A 53 -13.35 5.67 -5.62
C LEU A 53 -14.61 6.19 -4.93
N ALA A 54 -15.23 5.36 -4.10
CA ALA A 54 -16.11 5.86 -3.05
C ALA A 54 -15.28 6.59 -1.98
N ALA A 55 -15.91 7.41 -1.13
CA ALA A 55 -15.20 8.22 -0.12
C ALA A 55 -14.24 7.40 0.76
N ASP A 56 -14.63 6.17 1.14
CA ASP A 56 -13.80 5.29 1.99
C ASP A 56 -12.73 4.51 1.21
N ASP A 57 -12.63 4.66 -0.12
CA ASP A 57 -11.67 3.94 -0.96
C ASP A 57 -10.31 4.65 -1.06
N ALA A 58 -10.22 5.94 -0.73
CA ALA A 58 -8.96 6.71 -0.80
C ALA A 58 -8.02 6.37 0.38
N THR A 59 -7.61 5.09 0.46
CA THR A 59 -6.72 4.55 1.48
C THR A 59 -5.43 4.02 0.83
N PRO A 60 -4.28 4.03 1.55
CA PRO A 60 -3.02 3.52 1.01
C PRO A 60 -3.14 2.11 0.42
N ILE A 61 -3.91 1.24 1.08
CA ILE A 61 -4.06 -0.18 0.70
C ILE A 61 -4.83 -0.30 -0.61
N VAL A 62 -5.95 0.40 -0.75
CA VAL A 62 -6.78 0.34 -1.96
C VAL A 62 -6.06 0.98 -3.14
N ILE A 63 -5.43 2.13 -2.94
CA ILE A 63 -4.69 2.85 -3.98
C ILE A 63 -3.50 2.01 -4.47
N ALA A 64 -2.66 1.49 -3.56
CA ALA A 64 -1.51 0.67 -3.95
C ALA A 64 -1.94 -0.62 -4.67
N SER A 65 -3.01 -1.28 -4.20
CA SER A 65 -3.54 -2.50 -4.82
C SER A 65 -4.01 -2.26 -6.26
N ARG A 66 -4.81 -1.21 -6.49
CA ARG A 66 -5.33 -0.87 -7.82
C ARG A 66 -4.21 -0.42 -8.76
N LEU A 67 -3.26 0.35 -8.25
CA LEU A 67 -2.11 0.80 -9.01
C LEU A 67 -1.20 -0.37 -9.42
N GLY A 68 -0.88 -1.26 -8.48
CA GLY A 68 -0.12 -2.49 -8.76
C GLY A 68 -0.83 -3.36 -9.80
N HIS A 69 -2.14 -3.56 -9.66
CA HIS A 69 -2.94 -4.30 -10.64
C HIS A 69 -2.94 -3.68 -12.04
N ALA A 70 -3.01 -2.35 -12.13
CA ALA A 70 -2.91 -1.65 -13.41
C ALA A 70 -1.52 -1.88 -14.05
N LEU A 71 -0.46 -1.68 -13.27
CA LEU A 71 0.93 -1.82 -13.70
C LEU A 71 1.27 -3.25 -14.16
N ASP A 72 0.81 -4.27 -13.43
CA ASP A 72 1.00 -5.69 -13.78
C ASP A 72 0.39 -6.05 -15.14
N ARG A 73 -0.57 -5.26 -15.63
CA ARG A 73 -1.23 -5.43 -16.93
C ARG A 73 -0.77 -4.40 -17.96
N GLY A 74 0.30 -3.66 -17.68
CA GLY A 74 0.84 -2.65 -18.58
C GLY A 74 -0.10 -1.47 -18.79
N ARG A 75 -0.83 -1.07 -17.75
CA ARG A 75 -1.79 0.04 -17.77
C ARG A 75 -1.39 1.11 -16.76
N ARG A 76 -1.85 2.33 -16.99
CA ARG A 76 -1.92 3.38 -15.97
C ARG A 76 -3.25 3.30 -15.22
N ALA A 77 -3.29 3.71 -13.96
CA ALA A 77 -4.52 3.78 -13.19
C ALA A 77 -5.17 5.16 -13.35
N LEU A 78 -6.41 5.22 -13.83
CA LEU A 78 -7.23 6.43 -13.77
C LEU A 78 -8.13 6.35 -12.55
N PHE A 79 -7.72 7.01 -11.47
CA PHE A 79 -8.58 7.13 -10.28
C PHE A 79 -9.72 8.11 -10.58
N VAL A 80 -10.95 7.72 -10.23
CA VAL A 80 -12.13 8.56 -10.48
C VAL A 80 -12.79 8.88 -9.14
N ALA A 81 -12.82 10.16 -8.77
CA ALA A 81 -13.40 10.64 -7.53
C ALA A 81 -14.63 11.52 -7.81
N ARG A 82 -15.56 11.59 -6.85
CA ARG A 82 -16.72 12.50 -6.93
C ARG A 82 -16.39 13.90 -6.42
N ASP A 83 -15.66 13.96 -5.31
CA ASP A 83 -15.42 15.17 -4.55
C ASP A 83 -13.93 15.51 -4.45
N ALA A 84 -13.68 16.77 -4.11
CA ALA A 84 -12.34 17.32 -3.98
C ALA A 84 -11.55 16.70 -2.81
N ASP A 85 -12.23 16.25 -1.75
CA ASP A 85 -11.59 15.68 -0.57
C ASP A 85 -11.00 14.30 -0.87
N THR A 86 -11.78 13.43 -1.52
CA THR A 86 -11.33 12.12 -2.02
C THR A 86 -10.19 12.32 -3.02
N ALA A 87 -10.32 13.28 -3.93
CA ALA A 87 -9.28 13.62 -4.90
C ALA A 87 -8.00 14.11 -4.21
N ALA A 88 -8.10 14.95 -3.18
CA ALA A 88 -6.96 15.41 -2.40
C ALA A 88 -6.29 14.25 -1.66
N ALA A 89 -7.05 13.36 -1.03
CA ALA A 89 -6.52 12.18 -0.35
C ALA A 89 -5.73 11.26 -1.30
N VAL A 90 -6.20 11.06 -2.54
CA VAL A 90 -5.44 10.30 -3.56
C VAL A 90 -4.14 11.01 -3.92
N ARG A 91 -4.18 12.34 -4.13
CA ARG A 91 -2.97 13.12 -4.42
C ARG A 91 -1.98 13.06 -3.26
N ASP A 92 -2.42 13.22 -2.02
CA ASP A 92 -1.55 13.17 -0.85
C ASP A 92 -0.87 11.80 -0.70
N LEU A 93 -1.55 10.71 -1.08
CA LEU A 93 -0.98 9.36 -1.06
C LEU A 93 0.02 9.10 -2.19
N LEU A 94 -0.09 9.79 -3.33
CA LEU A 94 0.70 9.51 -4.53
C LEU A 94 1.69 10.63 -4.88
N ALA A 95 1.63 11.76 -4.19
CA ALA A 95 2.60 12.83 -4.26
C ALA A 95 3.90 12.45 -3.52
N ASP A 96 4.98 13.18 -3.79
CA ASP A 96 6.28 12.93 -3.17
C ASP A 96 6.23 13.08 -1.64
N PRO A 97 6.48 12.01 -0.86
CA PRO A 97 6.92 10.68 -1.27
C PRO A 97 5.77 9.69 -1.54
N PRO A 98 5.69 9.05 -2.73
CA PRO A 98 4.53 8.26 -3.11
C PRO A 98 4.38 6.99 -2.27
N LEU A 99 3.14 6.73 -1.82
CA LEU A 99 2.72 5.60 -0.99
C LEU A 99 3.45 5.47 0.36
N LEU A 100 4.13 6.52 0.80
CA LEU A 100 4.77 6.60 2.11
C LEU A 100 4.02 7.57 3.01
N ALA A 101 4.01 7.28 4.30
CA ALA A 101 3.44 8.20 5.28
C ALA A 101 4.32 9.45 5.42
N GLU A 102 5.63 9.28 5.30
CA GLU A 102 6.62 10.36 5.34
C GLU A 102 7.95 9.90 4.76
N ARG A 103 8.79 10.84 4.33
CA ARG A 103 10.20 10.60 4.01
C ARG A 103 11.03 11.78 4.50
N THR A 104 11.92 11.53 5.45
CA THR A 104 12.77 12.56 6.09
C THR A 104 14.22 12.10 6.06
N ASP A 105 15.13 12.95 5.56
CA ASP A 105 16.56 12.65 5.39
C ASP A 105 16.85 11.33 4.65
N GLY A 106 16.00 10.99 3.67
CA GLY A 106 16.12 9.74 2.91
C GLY A 106 15.74 8.49 3.70
N ARG A 107 15.00 8.62 4.81
CA ARG A 107 14.42 7.51 5.59
C ARG A 107 12.91 7.52 5.44
N ARG A 108 12.35 6.34 5.21
CA ARG A 108 10.93 6.15 4.94
C ARG A 108 10.15 5.87 6.22
N THR A 109 8.99 6.49 6.38
CA THR A 109 7.94 6.08 7.33
C THR A 109 6.80 5.47 6.52
N PHE A 110 6.34 4.29 6.92
CA PHE A 110 5.40 3.50 6.14
C PHE A 110 3.98 3.61 6.68
N HIS A 111 2.99 3.58 5.79
CA HIS A 111 1.61 3.29 6.19
C HIS A 111 1.49 1.86 6.71
N LEU A 112 0.46 1.59 7.53
CA LEU A 112 0.14 0.22 7.93
C LEU A 112 -0.52 -0.52 6.75
N GLY A 113 -0.03 -1.72 6.46
CA GLY A 113 -0.58 -2.63 5.47
C GLY A 113 -1.70 -3.53 6.03
N PRO A 114 -2.41 -4.26 5.15
CA PRO A 114 -3.49 -5.16 5.56
C PRO A 114 -2.98 -6.47 6.18
N ASP A 115 -1.74 -6.83 5.86
CA ASP A 115 -1.13 -8.09 6.22
C ASP A 115 -0.54 -8.07 7.63
N ARG A 116 -0.11 -9.25 8.07
CA ARG A 116 0.53 -9.46 9.37
C ARG A 116 1.90 -10.03 9.12
N VAL A 117 2.87 -9.66 9.94
CA VAL A 117 4.25 -10.10 9.75
C VAL A 117 4.34 -11.62 9.97
N PRO A 118 4.64 -12.43 8.93
CA PRO A 118 4.86 -13.86 9.12
C PRO A 118 6.18 -14.10 9.87
N VAL A 119 6.29 -15.20 10.61
CA VAL A 119 7.54 -15.58 11.29
C VAL A 119 7.97 -17.00 10.93
N SER A 120 9.27 -17.29 10.99
CA SER A 120 9.88 -18.54 10.48
C SER A 120 9.41 -19.83 11.16
N GLY A 121 9.07 -19.78 12.44
CA GLY A 121 8.46 -20.88 13.20
C GLY A 121 6.97 -21.07 12.88
N GLY A 122 6.43 -20.27 11.96
CA GLY A 122 5.07 -20.30 11.46
C GLY A 122 4.09 -19.45 12.27
N GLY A 123 3.04 -19.02 11.60
CA GLY A 123 2.09 -18.05 12.16
C GLY A 123 2.58 -16.63 11.93
N TYR A 124 2.17 -15.72 12.82
CA TYR A 124 2.39 -14.28 12.65
C TYR A 124 2.82 -13.62 13.95
N ALA A 125 3.58 -12.53 13.86
CA ALA A 125 4.02 -11.76 15.00
C ALA A 125 2.85 -11.09 15.74
N CYS A 126 2.97 -11.00 17.06
CA CYS A 126 2.08 -10.22 17.91
C CYS A 126 2.85 -9.57 19.06
N VAL A 127 2.24 -8.57 19.67
CA VAL A 127 2.69 -7.99 20.94
C VAL A 127 1.67 -8.25 22.03
N ARG A 128 2.11 -8.10 23.27
CA ARG A 128 1.21 -7.95 24.41
C ARG A 128 1.00 -6.46 24.63
N ALA A 129 -0.25 -6.02 24.58
CA ALA A 129 -0.64 -4.65 24.88
C ALA A 129 -1.00 -4.55 26.36
N ASP A 130 -0.17 -3.87 27.16
CA ASP A 130 -0.41 -3.64 28.57
C ASP A 130 -1.10 -2.27 28.73
N GLY A 131 -2.44 -2.22 28.58
CA GLY A 131 -3.17 -0.97 28.70
C GLY A 131 -4.65 -1.05 28.34
N LEU A 132 -5.41 0.01 28.65
CA LEU A 132 -6.78 0.20 28.18
C LEU A 132 -6.73 0.89 26.81
N GLY A 133 -6.89 0.15 25.72
CA GLY A 133 -6.94 0.70 24.37
C GLY A 133 -6.41 -0.23 23.29
N HIS A 134 -6.46 0.23 22.04
CA HIS A 134 -5.75 -0.41 20.93
C HIS A 134 -4.36 0.20 20.83
N PRO A 135 -3.28 -0.61 20.80
CA PRO A 135 -1.94 -0.10 20.62
C PRO A 135 -1.81 0.59 19.26
N THR A 136 -1.00 1.63 19.22
CA THR A 136 -0.59 2.32 18.00
C THR A 136 0.66 1.67 17.43
N PHE A 137 0.69 1.43 16.12
CA PHE A 137 1.82 0.80 15.45
C PHE A 137 2.49 1.79 14.51
N GLY A 138 3.83 1.79 14.52
CA GLY A 138 4.67 2.58 13.63
C GLY A 138 5.72 1.72 12.94
N TRP A 139 6.02 2.06 11.70
CA TRP A 139 7.10 1.45 10.94
C TRP A 139 7.90 2.54 10.25
N ARG A 140 9.21 2.56 10.48
CA ARG A 140 10.10 3.53 9.85
C ARG A 140 11.50 3.00 9.68
N GLU A 141 12.22 3.57 8.74
CA GLU A 141 13.64 3.36 8.57
C GLU A 141 14.45 4.21 9.55
N THR A 142 15.60 3.69 9.97
CA THR A 142 16.53 4.38 10.86
C THR A 142 17.96 3.86 10.68
N ASP A 143 18.95 4.59 11.16
CA ASP A 143 20.36 4.17 11.13
C ASP A 143 20.76 3.41 12.40
N THR A 144 19.85 3.23 13.35
CA THR A 144 20.14 2.58 14.62
C THR A 144 19.37 1.27 14.83
N PRO A 145 19.98 0.27 15.51
CA PRO A 145 21.36 0.24 15.96
C PRO A 145 22.33 0.00 14.79
N LEU A 146 23.60 0.40 15.00
CA LEU A 146 24.68 0.15 14.04
C LEU A 146 25.08 -1.33 13.99
N GLY A 147 24.93 -2.04 15.11
CA GLY A 147 25.30 -3.45 15.23
C GLY A 147 24.40 -4.41 14.45
N PRO A 148 24.74 -5.72 14.47
CA PRO A 148 23.92 -6.74 13.85
C PRO A 148 22.49 -6.72 14.39
N VAL A 149 21.53 -6.76 13.47
CA VAL A 149 20.11 -6.94 13.76
C VAL A 149 19.61 -8.15 12.98
N THR A 150 18.38 -8.59 13.28
CA THR A 150 17.72 -9.65 12.54
C THR A 150 17.69 -9.34 11.05
N ALA A 151 18.12 -10.29 10.23
CA ALA A 151 18.23 -10.09 8.79
C ALA A 151 17.78 -11.32 7.99
N ARG A 152 17.33 -11.10 6.75
CA ARG A 152 17.26 -12.15 5.72
C ARG A 152 18.69 -12.67 5.46
N SER A 153 18.82 -13.95 5.10
CA SER A 153 20.11 -14.64 5.01
C SER A 153 21.11 -14.05 4.01
N ASP A 154 20.63 -13.26 3.04
CA ASP A 154 21.39 -12.60 1.99
C ASP A 154 21.66 -11.11 2.28
N VAL A 155 21.19 -10.58 3.41
CA VAL A 155 21.45 -9.21 3.85
C VAL A 155 22.60 -9.24 4.86
N ASP A 156 23.70 -8.53 4.55
CA ASP A 156 24.76 -8.30 5.52
C ASP A 156 24.34 -7.24 6.54
N ALA A 157 23.80 -7.70 7.66
CA ALA A 157 23.32 -6.84 8.73
C ALA A 157 24.44 -6.01 9.41
N ALA A 158 25.71 -6.37 9.23
CA ALA A 158 26.84 -5.66 9.84
C ALA A 158 27.50 -4.65 8.89
N ALA A 159 27.12 -4.65 7.61
CA ALA A 159 27.70 -3.74 6.62
C ALA A 159 27.36 -2.27 6.95
N VAL A 160 28.40 -1.43 6.92
CA VAL A 160 28.32 0.01 7.09
C VAL A 160 28.97 0.76 5.94
N ASP A 161 28.48 1.97 5.64
CA ASP A 161 29.06 2.89 4.66
C ASP A 161 30.30 3.62 5.21
N ASP A 162 30.89 4.51 4.39
CA ASP A 162 32.09 5.29 4.76
C ASP A 162 31.83 6.24 5.95
N GLU A 163 30.58 6.62 6.19
CA GLU A 163 30.15 7.43 7.34
C GLU A 163 29.81 6.56 8.57
N GLY A 164 29.96 5.24 8.48
CA GLY A 164 29.67 4.29 9.55
C GLY A 164 28.18 4.03 9.79
N ARG A 165 27.30 4.38 8.85
CA ARG A 165 25.86 4.10 8.89
C ARG A 165 25.57 2.74 8.24
N PRO A 166 24.49 2.05 8.61
CA PRO A 166 24.12 0.80 7.95
C PRO A 166 23.94 0.99 6.44
N VAL A 167 24.55 0.12 5.63
CA VAL A 167 24.39 0.16 4.15
C VAL A 167 22.92 -0.01 3.76
N VAL A 168 22.19 -0.84 4.50
CA VAL A 168 20.74 -0.97 4.40
C VAL A 168 20.11 -0.34 5.64
N PRO A 169 19.22 0.67 5.50
CA PRO A 169 18.54 1.26 6.64
C PRO A 169 17.84 0.20 7.50
N ARG A 170 17.91 0.37 8.82
CA ARG A 170 17.21 -0.52 9.77
C ARG A 170 15.73 -0.25 9.69
N LEU A 171 14.91 -1.29 9.59
CA LEU A 171 13.47 -1.18 9.69
C LEU A 171 13.07 -1.38 11.15
N LEU A 172 12.55 -0.32 11.76
CA LEU A 172 12.10 -0.31 13.14
C LEU A 172 10.57 -0.48 13.20
N CYS A 173 10.11 -1.43 14.02
CA CYS A 173 8.72 -1.55 14.46
C CYS A 173 8.56 -0.86 15.81
N GLU A 174 7.66 0.10 15.90
CA GLU A 174 7.30 0.80 17.13
C GLU A 174 5.87 0.41 17.55
N VAL A 175 5.66 0.24 18.86
CA VAL A 175 4.33 0.07 19.47
C VAL A 175 4.20 1.09 20.58
N ASP A 176 3.24 2.00 20.46
CA ASP A 176 3.04 3.12 21.39
C ASP A 176 4.31 3.96 21.59
N GLY A 177 5.11 4.10 20.53
CA GLY A 177 6.38 4.84 20.51
C GLY A 177 7.59 4.04 21.02
N GLU A 178 7.40 2.81 21.50
CA GLU A 178 8.48 1.95 22.00
C GLU A 178 8.95 0.95 20.94
N ALA A 179 10.27 0.78 20.82
CA ALA A 179 10.87 -0.15 19.88
C ALA A 179 10.56 -1.61 20.26
N VAL A 180 9.90 -2.35 19.36
CA VAL A 180 9.53 -3.76 19.57
C VAL A 180 10.37 -4.72 18.74
N ALA A 181 10.77 -4.31 17.54
CA ALA A 181 11.60 -5.11 16.64
C ALA A 181 12.46 -4.20 15.77
N VAL A 182 13.66 -4.66 15.44
CA VAL A 182 14.52 -4.00 14.45
C VAL A 182 15.03 -5.04 13.47
N LEU A 183 14.82 -4.80 12.18
CA LEU A 183 15.20 -5.67 11.08
C LEU A 183 16.20 -4.98 10.16
N ALA A 184 17.04 -5.75 9.46
CA ALA A 184 17.95 -5.24 8.44
C ALA A 184 17.19 -4.98 7.14
N GLY A 185 16.56 -3.81 7.04
CA GLY A 185 15.76 -3.41 5.88
C GLY A 185 14.42 -4.10 5.75
N VAL A 186 13.63 -3.62 4.78
CA VAL A 186 12.27 -4.12 4.48
C VAL A 186 12.27 -5.56 3.97
N ASP A 187 13.31 -5.99 3.27
CA ASP A 187 13.46 -7.37 2.78
C ASP A 187 13.46 -8.40 3.91
N SER A 188 13.94 -8.01 5.09
CA SER A 188 13.95 -8.85 6.29
C SER A 188 12.55 -9.08 6.88
N LEU A 189 11.50 -8.43 6.35
CA LEU A 189 10.10 -8.76 6.65
C LEU A 189 9.64 -10.08 6.02
N GLN A 190 10.38 -10.62 5.05
CA GLN A 190 10.02 -11.85 4.32
C GLN A 190 10.23 -13.11 5.17
N THR A 191 9.46 -13.24 6.25
CA THR A 191 9.53 -14.32 7.24
C THR A 191 10.74 -14.20 8.20
N PRO A 192 10.83 -13.13 9.01
CA PRO A 192 11.82 -13.01 10.08
C PRO A 192 11.77 -14.17 11.08
N PRO A 193 12.88 -14.46 11.80
CA PRO A 193 12.90 -15.42 12.89
C PRO A 193 11.94 -15.04 14.03
N ASP A 194 11.43 -16.04 14.77
CA ASP A 194 10.45 -15.81 15.83
C ASP A 194 10.99 -14.87 16.91
N GLU A 195 12.29 -14.93 17.19
CA GLU A 195 13.00 -14.10 18.17
C GLU A 195 13.09 -12.62 17.80
N ALA A 196 12.78 -12.25 16.55
CA ALA A 196 12.73 -10.86 16.11
C ALA A 196 11.59 -10.08 16.76
N PHE A 197 10.56 -10.78 17.23
CA PHE A 197 9.39 -10.19 17.88
C PHE A 197 9.16 -10.82 19.26
N PRO A 198 8.52 -10.11 20.20
CA PRO A 198 8.28 -10.64 21.54
C PRO A 198 7.42 -11.91 21.54
N PHE A 199 6.41 -11.96 20.67
CA PHE A 199 5.49 -13.08 20.57
C PHE A 199 5.11 -13.37 19.11
N ALA A 200 4.70 -14.61 18.88
CA ALA A 200 4.05 -15.02 17.65
C ALA A 200 2.82 -15.88 17.98
N TYR A 201 1.79 -15.81 17.15
CA TYR A 201 0.61 -16.65 17.31
C TYR A 201 0.37 -17.46 16.03
N ARG A 202 -0.09 -18.70 16.22
CA ARG A 202 -0.43 -19.61 15.12
C ARG A 202 -1.75 -20.29 15.41
N ARG A 203 -2.60 -20.43 14.40
CA ARG A 203 -3.77 -21.30 14.48
C ARG A 203 -3.33 -22.74 14.30
N ASP A 204 -3.61 -23.56 15.30
CA ASP A 204 -3.36 -24.98 15.23
C ASP A 204 -4.24 -25.64 14.16
N PRO A 205 -3.69 -26.50 13.29
CA PRO A 205 -4.48 -27.16 12.26
C PRO A 205 -5.48 -28.18 12.81
N ASP A 206 -5.27 -28.74 14.00
CA ASP A 206 -6.08 -29.86 14.50
C ASP A 206 -7.27 -29.36 15.33
N ASP A 207 -7.01 -28.56 16.37
CA ASP A 207 -8.05 -28.06 17.29
C ASP A 207 -8.59 -26.67 16.89
N LYS A 208 -8.00 -26.06 15.85
CA LYS A 208 -8.39 -24.75 15.31
C LYS A 208 -8.26 -23.58 16.28
N ARG A 209 -7.56 -23.75 17.41
CA ARG A 209 -7.27 -22.70 18.39
C ARG A 209 -6.01 -21.95 18.04
N PHE A 210 -5.91 -20.71 18.49
CA PHE A 210 -4.69 -19.93 18.40
C PHE A 210 -3.79 -20.24 19.60
N ARG A 211 -2.52 -20.51 19.35
CA ARG A 211 -1.49 -20.62 20.38
C ARG A 211 -0.52 -19.46 20.24
N VAL A 212 -0.33 -18.72 21.33
CA VAL A 212 0.66 -17.65 21.40
C VAL A 212 1.94 -18.22 21.99
N ARG A 213 3.05 -17.95 21.33
CA ARG A 213 4.39 -18.44 21.65
C ARG A 213 5.30 -17.25 21.91
N ARG A 214 6.19 -17.37 22.89
CA ARG A 214 7.28 -16.39 23.08
C ARG A 214 8.28 -16.53 21.92
N GLY A 215 8.70 -15.41 21.35
CA GLY A 215 9.62 -15.41 20.20
C GLY A 215 10.95 -16.09 20.47
N GLY A 216 11.57 -15.81 21.63
CA GLY A 216 12.93 -16.27 21.94
C GLY A 216 13.09 -17.76 22.28
N ASP A 217 12.03 -18.44 22.75
CA ASP A 217 12.11 -19.85 23.16
C ASP A 217 10.99 -20.74 22.59
N GLY A 218 10.03 -20.14 21.88
CA GLY A 218 8.89 -20.84 21.30
C GLY A 218 7.84 -21.35 22.30
N THR A 219 8.01 -21.08 23.60
CA THR A 219 7.11 -21.58 24.65
C THR A 219 5.71 -21.03 24.44
N VAL A 220 4.71 -21.92 24.44
CA VAL A 220 3.30 -21.54 24.39
C VAL A 220 2.92 -20.88 25.72
N VAL A 221 2.54 -19.61 25.66
CA VAL A 221 2.15 -18.79 26.83
C VAL A 221 0.63 -18.57 26.92
N GLU A 222 -0.10 -18.80 25.83
CA GLU A 222 -1.56 -18.63 25.80
C GLU A 222 -2.19 -19.52 24.71
N THR A 223 -3.44 -19.95 24.91
CA THR A 223 -4.23 -20.73 23.95
C THR A 223 -5.71 -20.31 23.94
N VAL A 224 -6.15 -19.67 22.85
CA VAL A 224 -7.47 -19.02 22.73
C VAL A 224 -8.25 -19.49 21.50
N SER A 225 -9.57 -19.28 21.49
CA SER A 225 -10.47 -19.80 20.44
C SER A 225 -10.55 -18.92 19.18
N GLY A 226 -10.11 -17.66 19.23
CA GLY A 226 -10.32 -16.70 18.14
C GLY A 226 -9.63 -15.36 18.36
N PHE A 227 -9.76 -14.44 17.40
CA PHE A 227 -9.17 -13.09 17.51
C PHE A 227 -9.78 -12.23 18.62
N ALA A 228 -11.06 -12.39 18.93
CA ALA A 228 -11.68 -11.68 20.05
C ALA A 228 -11.01 -12.11 21.37
N ALA A 229 -10.96 -13.41 21.63
CA ALA A 229 -10.29 -13.98 22.80
C ALA A 229 -8.77 -13.68 22.83
N LEU A 230 -8.10 -13.59 21.67
CA LEU A 230 -6.70 -13.18 21.59
C LEU A 230 -6.49 -11.75 22.09
N ARG A 231 -7.36 -10.83 21.68
CA ARG A 231 -7.33 -9.43 22.14
C ARG A 231 -7.73 -9.30 23.60
N GLU A 232 -8.72 -10.06 24.06
CA GLU A 232 -9.11 -10.11 25.48
C GLU A 232 -7.97 -10.63 26.37
N ALA A 233 -7.15 -11.56 25.86
CA ALA A 233 -5.92 -12.01 26.52
C ALA A 233 -4.75 -11.01 26.42
N GLY A 234 -4.97 -9.84 25.83
CA GLY A 234 -3.97 -8.77 25.69
C GLY A 234 -3.02 -8.94 24.51
N TYR A 235 -3.22 -9.91 23.62
CA TYR A 235 -2.36 -10.11 22.45
C TYR A 235 -2.93 -9.46 21.20
N VAL A 236 -2.12 -8.62 20.55
CA VAL A 236 -2.51 -7.87 19.35
C VAL A 236 -1.55 -8.23 18.21
N PRO A 237 -2.05 -8.73 17.06
CA PRO A 237 -1.21 -8.97 15.89
C PRO A 237 -0.51 -7.70 15.42
N ILE A 238 0.77 -7.81 15.05
CA ILE A 238 1.52 -6.68 14.49
C ILE A 238 1.15 -6.56 13.00
N PRO A 239 0.58 -5.41 12.56
CA PRO A 239 0.36 -5.16 11.14
C PRO A 239 1.70 -5.01 10.42
N MET A 240 1.80 -5.59 9.24
CA MET A 240 2.96 -5.40 8.36
C MET A 240 2.92 -3.99 7.75
N PRO A 241 4.05 -3.30 7.54
CA PRO A 241 4.02 -2.02 6.84
C PRO A 241 3.65 -2.22 5.37
N LEU A 242 2.97 -1.22 4.79
CA LEU A 242 2.84 -1.09 3.34
C LEU A 242 4.17 -0.59 2.79
N VAL A 243 4.96 -1.52 2.28
CA VAL A 243 6.23 -1.24 1.59
C VAL A 243 5.91 -1.10 0.10
N PRO A 244 6.12 0.07 -0.54
CA PRO A 244 5.69 0.31 -1.92
C PRO A 244 6.18 -0.75 -2.91
N GLU A 245 7.45 -1.13 -2.86
CA GLU A 245 8.06 -2.13 -3.75
C GLU A 245 7.50 -3.54 -3.54
N HIS A 246 7.00 -3.86 -2.34
CA HIS A 246 6.31 -5.13 -2.09
C HIS A 246 4.85 -5.07 -2.55
N ALA A 247 4.16 -3.95 -2.29
CA ALA A 247 2.76 -3.76 -2.64
C ALA A 247 2.56 -3.71 -4.17
N LEU A 248 3.51 -3.13 -4.89
CA LEU A 248 3.51 -3.05 -6.35
C LEU A 248 4.18 -4.28 -7.01
N GLY A 249 4.76 -5.19 -6.22
CA GLY A 249 5.46 -6.39 -6.70
C GLY A 249 6.78 -6.12 -7.42
N ARG A 250 7.24 -4.87 -7.45
CA ARG A 250 8.49 -4.43 -8.10
C ARG A 250 9.01 -3.13 -7.51
N PRO A 251 10.33 -2.89 -7.53
CA PRO A 251 10.88 -1.56 -7.37
C PRO A 251 10.40 -0.66 -8.53
N ILE A 252 10.01 0.56 -8.20
CA ILE A 252 9.64 1.61 -9.14
C ILE A 252 10.20 2.92 -8.59
N ASP A 253 10.83 3.71 -9.45
CA ASP A 253 11.27 5.05 -9.08
C ASP A 253 10.07 6.02 -9.04
N ASP A 254 10.25 7.13 -8.32
CA ASP A 254 9.18 8.10 -8.08
C ASP A 254 8.67 8.75 -9.39
N GLU A 255 9.51 8.91 -10.42
CA GLU A 255 9.12 9.47 -11.72
C GLU A 255 8.18 8.51 -12.49
N THR A 256 8.58 7.24 -12.59
CA THR A 256 7.76 6.20 -13.21
C THR A 256 6.45 6.02 -12.46
N LEU A 257 6.49 6.09 -11.12
CA LEU A 257 5.28 5.99 -10.30
C LEU A 257 4.36 7.21 -10.49
N THR A 258 4.92 8.42 -10.62
CA THR A 258 4.15 9.64 -10.93
C THR A 258 3.46 9.53 -12.30
N ALA A 259 4.12 8.93 -13.29
CA ALA A 259 3.54 8.71 -14.62
C ALA A 259 2.53 7.54 -14.68
N ALA A 260 2.43 6.72 -13.63
CA ALA A 260 1.63 5.49 -13.63
C ALA A 260 0.13 5.72 -13.32
N TRP A 261 -0.27 6.95 -13.01
CA TRP A 261 -1.66 7.25 -12.65
C TRP A 261 -2.11 8.62 -13.15
N ASP A 262 -3.43 8.75 -13.27
CA ASP A 262 -4.16 9.99 -13.53
C ASP A 262 -5.35 10.07 -12.56
N LEU A 263 -5.91 11.26 -12.38
CA LEU A 263 -7.07 11.48 -11.50
C LEU A 263 -8.13 12.33 -12.21
N LEU A 264 -9.35 11.78 -12.27
CA LEU A 264 -10.53 12.45 -12.80
C LEU A 264 -11.51 12.75 -11.65
N VAL A 265 -11.97 14.00 -11.55
CA VAL A 265 -12.99 14.41 -10.59
C VAL A 265 -14.30 14.69 -11.32
N ILE A 266 -15.34 13.92 -11.02
CA ILE A 266 -16.69 14.08 -11.56
C ILE A 266 -17.50 14.92 -10.58
N GLY A 267 -17.55 16.24 -10.80
CA GLY A 267 -18.27 17.16 -9.91
C GLY A 267 -19.79 16.96 -9.92
N GLU A 268 -20.46 17.34 -8.83
CA GLU A 268 -21.92 17.49 -8.81
C GLU A 268 -22.31 18.76 -9.60
N GLY A 269 -22.56 18.62 -10.91
CA GLY A 269 -22.99 19.78 -11.70
C GLY A 269 -22.97 19.68 -13.23
N GLU A 270 -22.52 18.59 -13.85
CA GLU A 270 -22.72 18.43 -15.32
C GLU A 270 -24.14 17.93 -15.63
N SER A 271 -25.14 18.72 -15.24
CA SER A 271 -26.38 18.78 -16.00
C SER A 271 -26.07 19.55 -17.28
N VAL A 272 -26.34 18.94 -18.43
CA VAL A 272 -26.28 19.55 -19.77
C VAL A 272 -26.86 20.97 -19.72
N ASP A 273 -26.00 21.97 -19.75
CA ASP A 273 -26.39 23.34 -20.11
C ASP A 273 -25.51 23.79 -21.28
N ASP A 274 -26.19 24.31 -22.29
CA ASP A 274 -25.68 24.69 -23.59
C ASP A 274 -24.75 25.91 -23.45
N GLY A 275 -23.46 25.70 -23.67
CA GLY A 275 -22.52 26.74 -24.09
C GLY A 275 -21.67 27.39 -22.99
N SER A 276 -20.52 26.77 -22.69
CA SER A 276 -19.26 27.47 -22.40
C SER A 276 -18.14 26.44 -22.25
N VAL A 277 -17.21 26.42 -23.19
CA VAL A 277 -16.04 25.53 -23.22
C VAL A 277 -15.07 25.92 -22.11
N ASP A 278 -14.82 25.01 -21.17
CA ASP A 278 -13.59 25.00 -20.37
C ASP A 278 -12.92 23.63 -20.55
N ASP A 279 -11.86 23.64 -21.35
CA ASP A 279 -11.20 22.47 -21.90
C ASP A 279 -10.16 21.98 -20.88
N GLY A 280 -10.61 21.13 -19.95
CA GLY A 280 -9.74 20.38 -19.05
C GLY A 280 -8.94 19.34 -19.83
N ALA A 281 -7.84 19.79 -20.42
CA ALA A 281 -6.92 18.98 -21.22
C ALA A 281 -6.33 17.84 -20.36
N ILE A 282 -6.62 16.60 -20.75
CA ILE A 282 -5.83 15.43 -20.35
C ILE A 282 -4.50 15.55 -21.09
N GLY A 283 -3.42 15.81 -20.35
CA GLY A 283 -2.12 16.22 -20.89
C GLY A 283 -1.57 15.30 -21.96
N ASP A 284 -1.29 15.88 -23.13
CA ASP A 284 -0.50 15.29 -24.20
C ASP A 284 1.00 15.44 -23.85
N THR A 285 1.50 14.59 -22.96
CA THR A 285 2.92 14.56 -22.60
C THR A 285 3.51 13.19 -22.91
N ALA A 286 3.71 12.90 -24.18
CA ALA A 286 4.57 11.80 -24.61
C ALA A 286 5.10 11.92 -26.06
N LEU A 287 5.29 13.11 -26.64
CA LEU A 287 5.88 13.22 -27.99
C LEU A 287 6.66 14.53 -28.19
N ASP A 288 7.83 14.70 -27.56
CA ASP A 288 8.79 15.74 -28.01
C ASP A 288 10.28 15.50 -27.67
N ALA A 289 10.67 14.28 -27.28
CA ALA A 289 12.07 13.99 -26.90
C ALA A 289 12.99 13.48 -28.03
N GLU A 290 12.52 13.26 -29.27
CA GLU A 290 13.34 12.64 -30.33
C GLU A 290 13.55 13.47 -31.61
N ARG A 291 13.38 14.80 -31.58
CA ARG A 291 13.57 15.64 -32.79
C ARG A 291 14.69 16.68 -32.79
N ASP A 292 15.61 16.63 -31.83
CA ASP A 292 16.74 17.58 -31.79
C ASP A 292 18.13 16.93 -31.63
N ARG A 293 18.29 15.70 -32.14
CA ARG A 293 19.61 15.13 -32.45
C ARG A 293 19.71 14.84 -33.94
N ASP A 294 19.76 15.91 -34.73
CA ASP A 294 20.49 15.98 -36.01
C ASP A 294 20.26 17.37 -36.63
N ARG A 295 21.04 18.36 -36.20
CA ARG A 295 21.44 19.54 -36.99
C ARG A 295 22.60 20.29 -36.36
#